data_AF-A0A7S0ELS7-F1
#
_entry.id   AF-A0A7S0ELS7-F1
#
_cell.length_a   1.000
_cell.length_b   1.000
_cell.length_c   1.000
_cell.angle_alpha   90.00
_cell.angle_beta   90.00
_cell.angle_gamma   90.00
#
_symmetry.space_group_name_H-M   'P 1'
#
loop_
_entity.id
_entity.type
_entity.pdbx_description
1 polymer ?
#
loop_
_entity_poly.entity_id
_entity_poly.type
_entity_poly.pdbx_seq_one_letter_code
_entity_poly.pdbx_strand_id
1 'polypeptide(L)'
;VLDAFTFHSYVGYGGDAALPTKLLNQAFLEASWEQAAPTVEVAFSLAPEAAVWAGETSSAWNSGRCGVTDRWWSMMWYANTLGRFARGGVSRFAYHSLNGGCYALLNKTSL
;
A
#
# COMPACT_ATOMS: atom_id res chain seq x y z
N VAL A 1 25.18 -6.96 -10.27
CA VAL A 1 23.82 -7.48 -10.54
C VAL A 1 22.89 -6.82 -9.54
N LEU A 2 21.72 -6.33 -9.97
CA LEU A 2 20.71 -5.75 -9.08
C LEU A 2 19.67 -6.82 -8.76
N ASP A 3 19.41 -7.08 -7.48
CA ASP A 3 18.45 -8.11 -7.08
C ASP A 3 17.01 -7.62 -7.19
N ALA A 4 16.74 -6.39 -6.74
CA ALA A 4 15.39 -5.84 -6.75
C ALA A 4 15.35 -4.30 -6.79
N PHE A 5 14.32 -3.76 -7.43
CA PHE A 5 13.81 -2.42 -7.20
C PHE A 5 12.79 -2.42 -6.07
N THR A 6 12.77 -1.35 -5.28
CA THR A 6 11.76 -1.15 -4.24
C THR A 6 11.08 0.21 -4.42
N PHE A 7 9.78 0.27 -4.14
CA PHE A 7 9.01 1.51 -4.13
C PHE A 7 8.06 1.57 -2.93
N HIS A 8 7.64 2.78 -2.55
CA HIS A 8 6.66 3.01 -1.49
C HIS A 8 5.30 3.38 -2.12
N SER A 9 4.19 2.99 -1.50
CA SER A 9 2.85 3.30 -2.02
C SER A 9 1.88 3.66 -0.90
N TYR A 10 1.30 4.86 -1.01
CA TYR A 10 0.28 5.40 -0.12
C TYR A 10 -0.71 6.25 -0.93
N VAL A 11 -1.99 5.87 -0.91
CA VAL A 11 -3.03 6.62 -1.64
C VAL A 11 -3.62 7.74 -0.80
N GLY A 12 -3.98 7.43 0.45
CA GLY A 12 -4.63 8.36 1.37
C GLY A 12 -3.66 9.17 2.22
N TYR A 13 -4.20 10.15 2.93
CA TYR A 13 -3.50 10.93 3.94
C TYR A 13 -4.17 10.74 5.29
N GLY A 14 -3.41 10.39 6.34
CA GLY A 14 -3.94 10.16 7.69
C GLY A 14 -4.66 11.36 8.31
N GLY A 15 -4.28 12.59 7.92
CA GLY A 15 -4.94 13.81 8.37
C GLY A 15 -6.22 14.17 7.59
N ASP A 16 -6.57 13.45 6.52
CA ASP A 16 -7.74 13.75 5.70
C ASP A 16 -9.05 13.38 6.41
N ALA A 17 -9.90 14.37 6.70
CA ALA A 17 -11.23 14.20 7.28
C ALA A 17 -12.16 13.33 6.45
N ALA A 18 -11.97 13.30 5.13
CA ALA A 18 -12.77 12.51 4.20
C ALA A 18 -12.20 11.10 3.95
N LEU A 19 -11.08 10.71 4.58
CA LEU A 19 -10.51 9.38 4.40
C LEU A 19 -11.52 8.22 4.65
N PRO A 20 -12.41 8.26 5.67
CA PRO A 20 -13.39 7.20 5.89
C PRO A 20 -14.32 6.95 4.69
N THR A 21 -14.73 8.00 3.98
CA THR A 21 -15.64 7.88 2.83
C THR A 21 -14.91 7.50 1.54
N LYS A 22 -13.61 7.79 1.47
CA LYS A 22 -12.76 7.45 0.32
C LYS A 22 -12.32 6.00 0.31
N LEU A 23 -12.07 5.40 1.48
CA LEU A 23 -11.33 4.14 1.55
C LEU A 23 -12.01 2.93 0.87
N LEU A 24 -13.34 2.99 0.72
CA LEU A 24 -14.14 1.99 -0.01
C LEU A 24 -14.57 2.45 -1.41
N ASN A 25 -14.18 3.66 -1.82
CA ASN A 25 -14.49 4.18 -3.14
C ASN A 25 -13.63 3.47 -4.20
N GLN A 26 -14.25 3.07 -5.31
CA GLN A 26 -13.54 2.39 -6.40
C GLN A 26 -12.34 3.19 -6.92
N ALA A 27 -12.48 4.50 -7.14
CA ALA A 27 -11.37 5.32 -7.62
C ALA A 27 -10.21 5.36 -6.63
N PHE A 28 -10.50 5.35 -5.32
CA PHE A 28 -9.47 5.28 -4.29
C PHE A 28 -8.74 3.92 -4.30
N LEU A 29 -9.47 2.82 -4.50
CA LEU A 29 -8.89 1.47 -4.57
C LEU A 29 -8.02 1.31 -5.83
N GLU A 30 -8.48 1.84 -6.96
CA GLU A 30 -7.78 1.77 -8.24
C GLU A 30 -6.51 2.64 -8.27
N ALA A 31 -6.55 3.79 -7.58
CA ALA A 31 -5.43 4.74 -7.49
C ALA A 31 -4.12 4.10 -6.99
N SER A 32 -4.17 3.06 -6.16
CA SER A 32 -2.98 2.32 -5.73
C SER A 32 -2.15 1.83 -6.93
N TRP A 33 -2.81 1.24 -7.93
CA TRP A 33 -2.12 0.73 -9.13
C TRP A 33 -1.82 1.84 -10.11
N GLU A 34 -2.76 2.77 -10.33
CA GLU A 34 -2.56 3.88 -11.27
C GLU A 34 -1.32 4.72 -10.92
N GLN A 35 -1.06 4.92 -9.62
CA GLN A 35 0.15 5.61 -9.15
C GLN A 35 1.42 4.75 -9.26
N ALA A 36 1.31 3.44 -9.01
CA ALA A 36 2.47 2.55 -8.97
C ALA A 36 2.92 2.06 -10.35
N ALA A 37 2.00 1.91 -11.31
CA ALA A 37 2.26 1.28 -12.60
C ALA A 37 3.44 1.91 -13.38
N PRO A 38 3.55 3.26 -13.50
CA PRO A 38 4.70 3.86 -14.20
C PRO A 38 6.04 3.53 -13.54
N THR A 39 6.07 3.41 -12.20
CA THR A 39 7.29 3.06 -11.46
C THR A 39 7.67 1.60 -11.71
N VAL A 40 6.68 0.70 -11.71
CA VAL A 40 6.87 -0.73 -11.99
C VAL A 40 7.34 -0.95 -13.43
N GLU A 41 6.73 -0.25 -14.40
CA GLU A 41 7.11 -0.31 -15.81
C GLU A 41 8.55 0.17 -16.04
N VAL A 42 8.93 1.30 -15.41
CA VAL A 42 10.31 1.81 -15.48
C VAL A 42 11.29 0.80 -14.88
N ALA A 43 10.98 0.22 -13.72
CA ALA A 43 11.84 -0.79 -13.08
C ALA A 43 12.10 -1.99 -13.99
N PHE A 44 11.04 -2.54 -14.61
CA PHE A 44 11.19 -3.64 -15.57
C PHE A 44 11.94 -3.23 -16.85
N SER A 45 11.81 -1.97 -17.30
CA SER A 45 12.57 -1.48 -18.46
C SER A 45 14.07 -1.35 -18.19
N LEU A 46 14.45 -0.99 -16.96
CA LEU A 46 15.83 -0.76 -16.56
C LEU A 46 16.59 -2.05 -16.27
N ALA A 47 15.95 -3.04 -15.62
CA ALA A 47 16.53 -4.35 -15.40
C ALA A 47 15.41 -5.43 -15.41
N PRO A 48 15.12 -6.03 -16.59
CA PRO A 48 14.03 -7.00 -16.74
C PRO A 48 14.15 -8.24 -15.84
N GLU A 49 15.38 -8.61 -15.46
CA GLU A 49 15.69 -9.76 -14.60
C GLU A 49 15.60 -9.43 -13.10
N ALA A 50 15.60 -8.14 -12.73
CA ALA A 50 15.52 -7.72 -11.34
C ALA A 50 14.06 -7.79 -10.85
N ALA A 51 13.86 -8.22 -9.61
CA ALA A 51 12.52 -8.22 -9.01
C ALA A 51 12.02 -6.79 -8.75
N VAL A 52 10.70 -6.61 -8.68
CA VAL A 52 10.09 -5.34 -8.24
C VAL A 52 9.27 -5.60 -6.98
N TRP A 53 9.58 -4.89 -5.90
CA TRP A 53 8.95 -5.05 -4.59
C TRP A 53 8.25 -3.76 -4.17
N ALA A 54 7.04 -3.88 -3.65
CA ALA A 54 6.43 -2.81 -2.88
C ALA A 54 7.04 -2.87 -1.47
N GLY A 55 8.06 -2.04 -1.23
CA GLY A 55 8.94 -2.09 -0.05
C GLY A 55 8.33 -1.45 1.21
N GLU A 56 7.31 -0.60 1.04
CA GLU A 56 6.55 -0.02 2.13
C GLU A 56 5.18 0.43 1.62
N THR A 57 4.10 -0.09 2.19
CA THR A 57 2.76 0.19 1.68
C THR A 57 1.73 0.33 2.78
N SER A 58 0.85 1.32 2.68
CA SER A 58 -0.33 1.41 3.52
C SER A 58 -1.43 2.23 2.84
N SER A 59 -2.66 2.10 3.30
CA SER A 59 -3.80 2.83 2.72
C SER A 59 -3.64 4.34 2.83
N ALA A 60 -2.94 4.83 3.85
CA ALA A 60 -2.68 6.24 4.04
C ALA A 60 -1.33 6.52 4.73
N TRP A 61 -0.61 7.53 4.25
CA TRP A 61 0.62 8.02 4.90
C TRP A 61 0.29 8.84 6.16
N ASN A 62 1.31 9.35 6.86
CA ASN A 62 1.19 10.06 8.14
C ASN A 62 0.59 9.21 9.26
N SER A 63 1.15 8.02 9.49
CA SER A 63 0.68 7.07 10.51
C SER A 63 -0.74 6.53 10.31
N GLY A 64 -1.39 6.79 9.17
CA GLY A 64 -2.79 6.43 8.95
C GLY A 64 -3.73 7.27 9.81
N ARG A 65 -4.98 6.84 9.94
CA ARG A 65 -6.02 7.51 10.73
C ARG A 65 -6.70 6.54 11.67
N CYS A 66 -6.59 6.79 12.97
CA CYS A 66 -7.18 5.94 14.00
C CYS A 66 -8.71 5.97 13.91
N GLY A 67 -9.33 4.82 14.12
CA GLY A 67 -10.75 4.63 13.83
C GLY A 67 -11.07 4.45 12.34
N VAL A 68 -10.07 4.37 11.45
CA VAL A 68 -10.27 4.23 10.00
C VAL A 68 -9.32 3.19 9.41
N THR A 69 -8.01 3.42 9.47
CA THR A 69 -7.00 2.52 8.86
C THR A 69 -6.67 1.32 9.74
N ASP A 70 -7.05 1.36 11.02
CA ASP A 70 -6.95 0.30 12.05
C ASP A 70 -8.25 -0.52 12.17
N ARG A 71 -9.16 -0.38 11.21
CA ARG A 71 -10.47 -1.06 11.21
C ARG A 71 -10.56 -2.07 10.08
N TRP A 72 -11.46 -3.03 10.27
CA TRP A 72 -11.73 -4.13 9.34
C TRP A 72 -11.84 -3.69 7.88
N TRP A 73 -12.57 -2.60 7.59
CA TRP A 73 -12.78 -2.13 6.21
C TRP A 73 -11.49 -1.69 5.51
N SER A 74 -10.42 -1.37 6.25
CA SER A 74 -9.08 -1.11 5.69
C SER A 74 -8.52 -2.32 4.94
N MET A 75 -8.98 -3.54 5.27
CA MET A 75 -8.60 -4.76 4.57
C MET A 75 -9.08 -4.78 3.10
N MET A 76 -10.10 -3.99 2.75
CA MET A 76 -10.55 -3.87 1.35
C MET A 76 -9.49 -3.20 0.48
N TRP A 77 -8.86 -2.13 0.98
CA TRP A 77 -7.71 -1.53 0.31
C TRP A 77 -6.54 -2.50 0.23
N TYR A 78 -6.25 -3.24 1.30
CA TYR A 78 -5.15 -4.21 1.34
C TYR A 78 -5.34 -5.31 0.29
N ALA A 79 -6.50 -5.98 0.29
CA ALA A 79 -6.80 -7.07 -0.63
C ALA A 79 -6.78 -6.60 -2.10
N ASN A 80 -7.38 -5.43 -2.38
CA ASN A 80 -7.35 -4.87 -3.73
C ASN A 80 -5.93 -4.54 -4.18
N THR A 81 -5.18 -3.77 -3.38
CA THR A 81 -3.82 -3.35 -3.72
C THR A 81 -2.89 -4.54 -3.90
N LEU A 82 -2.96 -5.54 -3.00
CA LEU A 82 -2.18 -6.77 -3.09
C LEU A 82 -2.47 -7.51 -4.40
N GLY A 83 -3.75 -7.69 -4.76
CA GLY A 83 -4.15 -8.35 -6.01
C GLY A 83 -3.71 -7.57 -7.26
N ARG A 84 -3.83 -6.25 -7.24
CA ARG A 84 -3.39 -5.37 -8.34
C ARG A 84 -1.88 -5.41 -8.54
N PHE A 85 -1.13 -5.36 -7.45
CA PHE A 85 0.33 -5.42 -7.47
C PHE A 85 0.81 -6.78 -7.96
N ALA A 86 0.21 -7.87 -7.47
CA ALA A 86 0.51 -9.22 -7.95
C ALA A 86 0.24 -9.36 -9.45
N ARG A 87 -0.90 -8.85 -9.95
CA ARG A 87 -1.22 -8.83 -11.39
C ARG A 87 -0.21 -8.03 -12.21
N GLY A 88 0.37 -6.98 -11.63
CA GLY A 88 1.38 -6.12 -12.23
C GLY A 88 2.82 -6.64 -12.16
N GLY A 89 3.05 -7.86 -11.65
CA GLY A 89 4.38 -8.45 -11.53
C GLY A 89 5.18 -8.02 -10.29
N VAL A 90 4.57 -7.27 -9.36
CA VAL A 90 5.21 -6.93 -8.08
C VAL A 90 5.24 -8.20 -7.21
N SER A 91 6.44 -8.67 -6.90
CA SER A 91 6.66 -10.01 -6.33
C SER A 91 6.73 -10.05 -4.80
N ARG A 92 6.78 -8.89 -4.15
CA ARG A 92 6.74 -8.74 -2.68
C ARG A 92 5.92 -7.52 -2.28
N PHE A 93 5.21 -7.65 -1.16
CA PHE A 93 4.35 -6.62 -0.59
C PHE A 93 4.68 -6.46 0.91
N ALA A 94 5.39 -5.38 1.25
CA ALA A 94 5.69 -5.04 2.64
C ALA A 94 4.61 -4.09 3.17
N TYR A 95 3.76 -4.62 4.04
CA TYR A 95 2.70 -3.85 4.70
C TYR A 95 3.28 -3.00 5.82
N HIS A 96 3.05 -1.69 5.74
CA HIS A 96 3.41 -0.72 6.74
C HIS A 96 2.17 -0.46 7.64
N SER A 97 2.13 -0.91 8.89
CA SER A 97 3.20 -1.59 9.64
C SER A 97 2.69 -2.82 10.41
N LEU A 98 3.60 -3.69 10.84
CA LEU A 98 3.27 -4.78 11.75
C LEU A 98 2.79 -4.23 13.10
N ASN A 99 3.52 -3.25 13.64
CA ASN A 99 3.23 -2.55 14.90
C ASN A 99 3.69 -1.09 14.74
N GLY A 100 2.84 -0.12 15.10
CA GLY A 100 3.15 1.30 14.95
C GLY A 100 2.16 2.05 14.07
N GLY A 101 1.66 3.19 14.56
CA GLY A 101 0.68 4.00 13.83
C GLY A 101 -0.74 3.43 13.89
N CYS A 102 -1.67 4.16 13.28
CA CYS A 102 -3.08 3.82 13.17
C CYS A 102 -3.37 2.90 11.97
N TYR A 103 -2.37 2.45 11.23
CA TYR A 103 -2.50 1.41 10.19
C TYR A 103 -1.88 0.08 10.63
N ALA A 104 -1.47 -0.05 11.89
CA ALA A 104 -0.77 -1.24 12.37
C ALA A 104 -1.66 -2.48 12.26
N LEU A 105 -1.07 -3.62 11.86
CA LEU A 105 -1.75 -4.92 11.89
C LEU A 105 -2.01 -5.40 13.32
N LEU A 106 -1.08 -5.11 14.23
CA LEU A 106 -1.19 -5.47 15.64
C LEU A 106 -1.54 -4.24 16.48
N ASN A 107 -2.57 -4.39 17.32
CA ASN A 107 -2.93 -3.37 18.28
C ASN A 107 -1.91 -3.31 19.42
N LYS A 108 -1.42 -2.11 19.74
CA LYS A 108 -0.44 -1.85 20.81
C LYS A 108 -0.99 -2.06 22.22
N THR A 109 -2.29 -1.88 22.43
CA THR A 109 -2.87 -1.84 23.79
C THR A 109 -3.34 -3.19 24.29
N SER A 110 -3.32 -4.22 23.44
CA SER A 110 -3.85 -5.55 23.74
C SER A 110 -2.82 -6.66 23.55
N LEU A 111 -1.53 -6.32 23.53
CA LEU A 111 -0.41 -7.26 23.54
C LEU A 111 0.25 -7.28 24.92
#